data_AF-A0A2N3B7L9-F1
#
_entry.id   AF-A0A2N3B7L9-F1
#
_cell.length_a   1.000
_cell.length_b   1.000
_cell.length_c   1.000
_cell.angle_alpha   90.00
_cell.angle_beta   90.00
_cell.angle_gamma   90.00
#
_symmetry.space_group_name_H-M   'P 1'
#
loop_
_entity.id
_entity.type
_entity.pdbx_description
1 polymer ?
#
loop_
_entity_poly.entity_id
_entity_poly.type
_entity_poly.pdbx_seq_one_letter_code
_entity_poly.pdbx_strand_id
1 'polypeptide(L)'
;PAAAAALGCGCVTPPHMEVANAVGAIAGVVAVTEEVTIRRMTDGTYVAYTSEGRGEFGDIESATDSTRQRARELAADKARERGAAHTELKEQVDEFVTNSSWDMPVVLERRLTIKAFGRPRSAS
;
A
#
# COMPACT_ATOMS: atom_id res chain seq x y z
N PRO A 1 28.29 -14.52 -30.93
CA PRO A 1 27.37 -15.24 -30.03
C PRO A 1 26.35 -14.25 -29.44
N ALA A 2 25.25 -14.09 -30.18
CA ALA A 2 24.15 -13.21 -29.87
C ALA A 2 22.94 -14.08 -29.53
N ALA A 3 22.33 -13.86 -28.37
CA ALA A 3 20.98 -14.33 -28.05
C ALA A 3 20.39 -13.45 -26.95
N ALA A 4 20.37 -12.14 -27.20
CA ALA A 4 19.44 -11.23 -26.55
C ALA A 4 18.18 -11.22 -27.41
N ALA A 5 17.24 -12.13 -27.15
CA ALA A 5 15.91 -12.04 -27.73
C ALA A 5 14.91 -12.89 -26.96
N ALA A 6 13.74 -12.28 -26.75
CA ALA A 6 12.47 -12.91 -26.49
C ALA A 6 12.25 -13.52 -25.11
N LEU A 7 11.75 -12.71 -24.18
CA LEU A 7 10.60 -13.11 -23.39
C LEU A 7 9.63 -11.94 -23.28
N GLY A 8 8.76 -11.85 -24.28
CA GLY A 8 7.49 -11.17 -24.10
C GLY A 8 6.69 -11.94 -23.04
N CYS A 9 6.15 -11.23 -22.07
CA CYS A 9 5.02 -11.75 -21.33
C CYS A 9 4.15 -10.57 -20.91
N GLY A 10 2.91 -10.61 -21.40
CA GLY A 10 1.95 -9.54 -21.26
C GLY A 10 1.71 -9.19 -19.79
N CYS A 11 1.76 -7.90 -19.52
CA CYS A 11 1.14 -7.31 -18.35
C CYS A 11 -0.37 -7.51 -18.48
N VAL A 12 -0.87 -8.65 -18.02
CA VAL A 12 -2.29 -8.80 -17.72
C VAL A 12 -2.43 -8.49 -16.24
N THR A 13 -2.89 -7.27 -15.94
CA THR A 13 -3.39 -6.94 -14.61
C THR A 13 -4.87 -7.33 -14.63
N PRO A 14 -5.29 -8.45 -14.02
CA PRO A 14 -6.71 -8.73 -13.89
C PRO A 14 -7.33 -7.73 -12.91
N PRO A 15 -8.51 -7.17 -13.23
CA PRO A 15 -9.25 -6.34 -12.30
C PRO A 15 -9.90 -7.27 -11.26
N HIS A 16 -9.82 -6.89 -9.99
CA HIS A 16 -10.45 -7.58 -8.84
C HIS A 16 -9.74 -8.85 -8.36
N MET A 17 -8.74 -8.71 -7.47
CA MET A 17 -8.44 -9.80 -6.53
C MET A 17 -7.90 -9.29 -5.21
N GLU A 18 -8.74 -9.47 -4.20
CA GLU A 18 -8.44 -9.56 -2.79
C GLU A 18 -7.23 -10.49 -2.57
N VAL A 19 -6.28 -10.03 -1.73
CA VAL A 19 -5.36 -10.87 -0.94
C VAL A 19 -4.77 -12.09 -1.66
N ALA A 20 -3.86 -11.88 -2.61
CA ALA A 20 -3.03 -12.95 -3.14
C ALA A 20 -1.55 -12.54 -3.14
N ASN A 21 -0.77 -13.24 -2.32
CA ASN A 21 0.68 -13.30 -2.38
C ASN A 21 1.15 -13.51 -3.83
N ALA A 22 1.74 -12.50 -4.43
CA ALA A 22 2.64 -12.66 -5.56
C ALA A 22 4.04 -12.30 -5.10
N VAL A 23 4.62 -13.20 -4.31
CA VAL A 23 6.08 -13.37 -4.20
C VAL A 23 6.55 -13.86 -5.57
N GLY A 24 6.65 -12.92 -6.51
CA GLY A 24 7.26 -13.14 -7.82
C GLY A 24 8.75 -12.83 -7.68
N ALA A 25 9.53 -13.86 -7.41
CA ALA A 25 10.98 -13.82 -7.53
C ALA A 25 11.37 -13.60 -9.00
N ILE A 26 11.33 -12.36 -9.46
CA ILE A 26 12.03 -11.92 -10.66
C ILE A 26 13.27 -11.19 -10.15
N ALA A 27 14.43 -11.79 -10.42
CA ALA A 27 15.73 -11.41 -9.90
C ALA A 27 15.97 -9.89 -9.95
N GLY A 28 16.16 -9.27 -8.78
CA GLY A 28 16.70 -7.91 -8.69
C GLY A 28 15.72 -6.80 -8.29
N VAL A 29 14.53 -7.09 -7.76
CA VAL A 29 13.68 -6.03 -7.18
C VAL A 29 13.08 -6.48 -5.85
N VAL A 30 13.43 -5.78 -4.77
CA VAL A 30 12.78 -5.85 -3.46
C VAL A 30 11.42 -5.19 -3.59
N ALA A 31 10.34 -5.92 -3.29
CA ALA A 31 9.00 -5.35 -3.18
C ALA A 31 8.45 -5.58 -1.76
N VAL A 32 7.94 -4.52 -1.13
CA VAL A 32 7.21 -4.55 0.14
C VAL A 32 5.88 -3.86 -0.05
N THR A 33 4.83 -4.38 0.56
CA THR A 33 3.50 -3.77 0.56
C THR A 33 3.04 -3.61 2.00
N GLU A 34 2.64 -2.40 2.37
CA GLU A 34 1.96 -2.08 3.62
C GLU A 34 0.54 -1.62 3.31
N GLU A 35 -0.43 -2.13 4.06
CA GLU A 35 -1.83 -1.77 3.91
C GLU A 35 -2.36 -1.13 5.20
N VAL A 36 -3.19 -0.12 5.03
CA VAL A 36 -3.92 0.54 6.09
C VAL A 36 -5.39 0.59 5.71
N THR A 37 -6.25 0.20 6.64
CA THR A 37 -7.71 0.37 6.49
C THR A 37 -8.20 1.31 7.57
N ILE A 38 -8.89 2.38 7.16
CA ILE A 38 -9.50 3.35 8.07
C ILE A 38 -10.99 3.22 7.94
N ARG A 39 -11.68 2.94 9.05
CA ARG A 39 -13.13 2.75 9.07
C ARG A 39 -13.81 3.75 9.98
N ARG A 40 -14.94 4.26 9.52
CA ARG A 40 -15.85 5.02 10.37
C ARG A 40 -16.62 4.08 11.28
N MET A 41 -16.64 4.41 12.56
CA MET A 41 -17.38 3.69 13.59
C MET A 41 -18.78 4.29 13.77
N THR A 42 -19.65 3.57 14.46
CA THR A 42 -21.04 4.00 14.69
C THR A 42 -21.16 5.25 15.55
N ASP A 43 -20.16 5.51 16.40
CA ASP A 43 -20.05 6.73 17.22
C ASP A 43 -19.49 7.94 16.45
N GLY A 44 -19.14 7.76 15.17
CA GLY A 44 -18.61 8.80 14.30
C GLY A 44 -17.09 8.96 14.34
N THR A 45 -16.37 8.21 15.18
CA THR A 45 -14.91 8.16 15.18
C THR A 45 -14.38 7.37 13.98
N TYR A 46 -13.10 7.54 13.68
CA TYR A 46 -12.38 6.78 12.66
C TYR A 46 -11.33 5.91 13.31
N VAL A 47 -11.34 4.61 13.01
CA VAL A 47 -10.34 3.66 13.49
C VAL A 47 -9.50 3.22 12.32
N ALA A 48 -8.21 3.51 12.38
CA ALA A 48 -7.23 2.99 11.45
C ALA A 48 -6.66 1.66 11.95
N TYR A 49 -6.56 0.69 11.06
CA TYR A 49 -5.96 -0.61 11.27
C TYR A 49 -4.72 -0.69 10.39
N THR A 50 -3.56 -0.91 11.02
CA THR A 50 -2.26 -1.03 10.38
C THR A 50 -1.60 -2.35 10.76
N SER A 51 -0.47 -2.68 10.13
CA SER A 51 0.36 -3.83 10.51
C SER A 51 0.96 -3.73 11.91
N GLU A 52 1.05 -2.52 12.49
CA GLU A 52 1.61 -2.28 13.83
C GLU A 52 0.54 -2.18 14.93
N GLY A 53 -0.74 -2.09 14.56
CA GLY A 53 -1.83 -1.98 15.52
C GLY A 53 -2.99 -1.15 15.00
N ARG A 54 -3.74 -0.54 15.92
CA ARG A 54 -4.85 0.34 15.58
C ARG A 54 -4.72 1.71 16.24
N GLY A 55 -5.25 2.74 15.60
CA GLY A 55 -5.35 4.10 16.14
C GLY A 55 -6.75 4.67 15.95
N GLU A 56 -7.20 5.48 16.90
CA GLU A 56 -8.51 6.14 16.87
C GLU A 56 -8.34 7.62 16.59
N PHE A 57 -9.21 8.18 15.76
CA PHE A 57 -9.13 9.54 15.23
C PHE A 57 -10.52 10.18 15.17
N GLY A 58 -10.57 11.51 15.31
CA GLY A 58 -11.82 12.26 15.21
C GLY A 58 -12.28 12.52 13.78
N ASP A 59 -11.37 12.48 12.82
CA ASP A 59 -11.65 12.78 11.41
C ASP A 59 -10.80 11.90 10.47
N ILE A 60 -11.31 11.72 9.25
CA ILE A 60 -10.72 10.84 8.25
C ILE A 60 -9.37 11.36 7.73
N GLU A 61 -9.19 12.68 7.64
CA GLU A 61 -7.97 13.27 7.06
C GLU A 61 -6.79 13.12 8.03
N SER A 62 -6.98 13.41 9.32
CA SER A 62 -5.99 13.16 10.38
C SER A 62 -5.61 11.69 10.47
N ALA A 63 -6.60 10.79 10.41
CA ALA A 63 -6.36 9.35 10.38
C ALA A 63 -5.49 8.95 9.17
N THR A 64 -5.81 9.52 8.01
CA THR A 64 -5.14 9.22 6.75
C THR A 64 -3.70 9.71 6.76
N ASP A 65 -3.45 10.97 7.13
CA ASP A 65 -2.11 11.54 7.12
C ASP A 65 -1.20 10.85 8.14
N SER A 66 -1.70 10.64 9.36
CA SER A 66 -0.94 9.97 10.42
C SER A 66 -0.54 8.55 10.01
N THR A 67 -1.46 7.79 9.42
CA THR A 67 -1.21 6.37 9.10
C THR A 67 -0.49 6.19 7.77
N ARG A 68 -0.71 7.07 6.79
CA ARG A 68 0.03 7.13 5.53
C ARG A 68 1.51 7.33 5.77
N GLN A 69 1.87 8.35 6.58
CA GLN A 69 3.27 8.65 6.86
C GLN A 69 3.95 7.43 7.50
N ARG A 70 3.30 6.84 8.50
CA ARG A 70 3.83 5.65 9.17
C ARG A 70 3.96 4.45 8.24
N ALA A 71 2.95 4.17 7.41
CA ALA A 71 2.99 3.07 6.44
C ALA A 71 4.10 3.24 5.39
N ARG A 72 4.37 4.49 4.96
CA ARG A 72 5.48 4.81 4.06
C ARG A 72 6.84 4.55 4.70
N GLU A 73 7.02 4.96 5.95
CA GLU A 73 8.25 4.69 6.71
C GLU A 73 8.47 3.18 6.85
N LEU A 74 7.45 2.43 7.28
CA LEU A 74 7.52 0.98 7.43
C LEU A 74 7.85 0.28 6.11
N ALA A 75 7.18 0.65 5.01
CA ALA A 75 7.43 0.07 3.71
C ALA A 75 8.89 0.32 3.27
N ALA A 76 9.42 1.53 3.52
CA ALA A 76 10.78 1.89 3.20
C ALA A 76 11.82 1.20 4.10
N ASP A 77 11.57 1.09 5.40
CA ASP A 77 12.42 0.39 6.37
C ASP A 77 12.52 -1.10 5.99
N LYS A 78 11.39 -1.76 5.79
CA LYS A 78 11.30 -3.16 5.36
C LYS A 78 11.98 -3.39 4.00
N ALA A 79 11.89 -2.44 3.07
CA ALA A 79 12.59 -2.55 1.78
C ALA A 79 14.11 -2.44 1.97
N ARG A 80 14.58 -1.53 2.83
CA ARG A 80 16.00 -1.37 3.17
C ARG A 80 16.57 -2.59 3.87
N GLU A 81 15.85 -3.16 4.83
CA GLU A 81 16.22 -4.41 5.52
C GLU A 81 16.39 -5.58 4.53
N ARG A 82 15.59 -5.60 3.46
CA ARG A 82 15.68 -6.57 2.37
C ARG A 82 16.76 -6.26 1.33
N GLY A 83 17.60 -5.25 1.57
CA GLY A 83 18.76 -4.92 0.75
C GLY A 83 18.51 -3.91 -0.37
N ALA A 84 17.36 -3.22 -0.39
CA ALA A 84 17.12 -2.13 -1.32
C ALA A 84 18.04 -0.94 -1.02
N ALA A 85 18.92 -0.59 -1.96
CA ALA A 85 19.78 0.59 -1.82
C ALA A 85 19.05 1.90 -2.16
N HIS A 86 18.04 1.83 -3.03
CA HIS A 86 17.15 2.92 -3.37
C HIS A 86 15.72 2.39 -3.37
N THR A 87 14.81 3.11 -2.70
CA THR A 87 13.42 2.69 -2.56
C THR A 87 12.51 3.72 -3.23
N GLU A 88 11.71 3.28 -4.21
CA GLU A 88 10.60 4.02 -4.79
C GLU A 88 9.32 3.62 -4.07
N LEU A 89 8.51 4.59 -3.66
CA LEU A 89 7.21 4.37 -3.02
C LEU A 89 6.09 4.67 -4.01
N LYS A 90 5.10 3.77 -4.07
CA LYS A 90 3.82 4.01 -4.77
C LYS A 90 2.69 3.88 -3.77
N GLU A 91 1.76 4.82 -3.83
CA GLU A 91 0.56 4.83 -3.01
C GLU A 91 -0.67 4.64 -3.90
N GLN A 92 -1.58 3.79 -3.44
CA GLN A 92 -2.93 3.67 -3.97
C GLN A 92 -3.91 3.94 -2.84
N VAL A 93 -4.97 4.69 -3.15
CA VAL A 93 -6.06 5.00 -2.22
C VAL A 93 -7.36 4.51 -2.83
N ASP A 94 -8.06 3.65 -2.11
CA ASP A 94 -9.43 3.22 -2.43
C ASP A 94 -10.36 3.77 -1.35
N GLU A 95 -11.48 4.39 -1.75
CA GLU A 95 -12.45 4.96 -0.82
C GLU A 95 -13.84 4.38 -1.04
N PHE A 96 -14.50 4.08 0.07
CA PHE A 96 -15.91 3.76 0.10
C PHE A 96 -16.67 4.92 0.75
N VAL A 97 -17.37 5.67 -0.11
CA VAL A 97 -18.14 6.86 0.27
C VAL A 97 -19.63 6.54 0.13
N THR A 98 -20.42 7.00 1.10
CA THR A 98 -21.88 6.95 1.06
C THR A 98 -22.47 8.33 1.31
N ASN A 99 -23.76 8.51 1.01
CA ASN A 99 -24.48 9.72 1.41
C ASN A 99 -25.13 9.51 2.78
N SER A 100 -24.96 10.50 3.65
CA SER A 100 -25.70 10.58 4.90
C SER A 100 -27.18 10.90 4.65
N SER A 101 -28.01 10.87 5.70
CA SER A 101 -29.43 11.23 5.65
C SER A 101 -29.71 12.66 5.15
N TRP A 102 -28.68 13.51 5.11
CA TRP A 102 -28.74 14.90 4.63
C TRP A 102 -28.12 15.06 3.23
N ASP A 103 -27.93 13.97 2.50
CA ASP A 103 -27.29 13.92 1.17
C ASP A 103 -25.85 14.47 1.14
N MET A 104 -25.18 14.49 2.30
CA MET A 104 -23.76 14.85 2.40
C MET A 104 -22.89 13.60 2.28
N PRO A 105 -21.81 13.62 1.48
CA PRO A 105 -20.90 12.50 1.33
C PRO A 105 -20.15 12.24 2.64
N VAL A 106 -20.05 10.97 3.02
CA VAL A 106 -19.36 10.49 4.21
C VAL A 106 -18.50 9.30 3.82
N VAL A 107 -17.21 9.36 4.14
CA VAL A 107 -16.28 8.24 3.97
C VAL A 107 -16.59 7.21 5.06
N LEU A 108 -17.01 6.01 4.66
CA LEU A 108 -17.22 4.89 5.58
C LEU A 108 -15.95 4.07 5.76
N GLU A 109 -15.18 3.93 4.68
CA GLU A 109 -13.91 3.23 4.69
C GLU A 109 -12.95 3.88 3.70
N ARG A 110 -11.67 3.97 4.07
CA ARG A 110 -10.57 4.35 3.20
C ARG A 110 -9.46 3.33 3.36
N ARG A 111 -9.01 2.75 2.25
CA ARG A 111 -7.88 1.82 2.22
C ARG A 111 -6.69 2.47 1.53
N LEU A 112 -5.55 2.46 2.19
CA LEU A 112 -4.26 2.91 1.66
C LEU A 112 -3.39 1.68 1.43
N THR A 113 -2.85 1.54 0.23
CA THR A 113 -1.87 0.51 -0.10
C THR A 113 -0.56 1.20 -0.51
N ILE A 114 0.47 1.05 0.32
CA ILE A 114 1.80 1.60 0.07
C ILE A 114 2.71 0.47 -0.39
N LYS A 115 3.28 0.61 -1.58
CA LYS A 115 4.22 -0.34 -2.15
C LYS A 115 5.60 0.29 -2.25
N ALA A 116 6.59 -0.32 -1.63
CA ALA A 116 7.99 0.03 -1.74
C ALA A 116 8.70 -0.92 -2.70
N PHE A 117 9.41 -0.37 -3.68
CA PHE A 117 10.18 -1.10 -4.67
C PHE A 117 11.64 -0.65 -4.60
N GLY A 118 12.59 -1.58 -4.65
CA GLY A 118 14.00 -1.21 -4.68
C GLY A 118 14.88 -2.20 -5.40
N ARG A 119 15.96 -1.70 -6.02
CA ARG A 119 16.98 -2.57 -6.60
C ARG A 119 17.93 -3.04 -5.49
N PRO A 120 18.24 -4.34 -5.38
CA PRO A 120 19.22 -4.81 -4.43
C PRO A 120 20.58 -4.23 -4.80
N ARG A 121 21.40 -3.98 -3.79
CA ARG A 121 22.79 -3.57 -3.98
C ARG A 121 23.49 -4.68 -4.80
N SER A 122 23.91 -4.38 -6.02
CA SER A 122 24.80 -5.27 -6.75
C SER A 122 26.09 -5.36 -5.95
N ALA A 123 26.38 -6.52 -5.37
CA ALA A 123 27.69 -6.81 -4.83
C ALA A 123 28.70 -6.74 -5.98
N SER A 124 29.64 -5.81 -5.90
CA SER A 124 30.87 -5.83 -6.71
C SER A 124 31.97 -6.51 -5.94
#